data_AF-A0A521KJE2-F1
#
_entry.id   AF-A0A521KJE2-F1
#
_cell.length_a   1.000
_cell.length_b   1.000
_cell.length_c   1.000
_cell.angle_alpha   90.00
_cell.angle_beta   90.00
_cell.angle_gamma   90.00
#
_symmetry.space_group_name_H-M   'P 1'
#
loop_
_entity.id
_entity.type
_entity.pdbx_description
1 polymer ?
#
loop_
_entity_poly.entity_id
_entity_poly.type
_entity_poly.pdbx_seq_one_letter_code
_entity_poly.pdbx_strand_id
1 'polypeptide(L)'
;MTVSVRSTRLVLASAIAALCAATSAAQVSYGGTPPSTWADLQAPLTVLEVPHVDVGAQLAQRQERRPGEPFYYGVVVPLALSAEQHGAWEMLPGGDLVWRVALHSPGALSLSAVFSAFEVPPGGQLFVHGRSGARTLGAYIDANANSDGSFAFEPLAGDEIVIEYFEPADAAFHARLVLGE
;
A
#
# COMPACT_ATOMS: atom_id res chain seq x y z
N MET A 1 -66.11 -9.24 25.69
CA MET A 1 -64.71 -9.01 26.08
C MET A 1 -63.83 -9.56 24.97
N THR A 2 -63.24 -8.69 24.15
CA THR A 2 -62.33 -9.05 23.06
C THR A 2 -61.12 -8.15 23.14
N VAL A 3 -59.94 -8.77 23.34
CA VAL A 3 -58.65 -8.10 23.48
C VAL A 3 -58.13 -7.74 22.09
N SER A 4 -57.76 -6.47 21.89
CA SER A 4 -57.07 -5.98 20.70
C SER A 4 -55.57 -5.86 21.02
N VAL A 5 -54.74 -6.70 20.40
CA VAL A 5 -53.28 -6.52 20.37
C VAL A 5 -52.92 -6.01 18.98
N ARG A 6 -52.50 -4.74 18.89
CA ARG A 6 -51.81 -4.20 17.72
C ARG A 6 -50.44 -3.68 18.15
N SER A 7 -49.50 -3.78 17.19
CA SER A 7 -48.23 -3.05 17.06
C SER A 7 -46.93 -3.64 17.66
N THR A 8 -46.63 -4.91 17.41
CA THR A 8 -45.25 -5.47 17.58
C THR A 8 -44.48 -5.66 16.26
N ARG A 9 -44.83 -4.95 15.18
CA ARG A 9 -44.17 -5.14 13.86
C ARG A 9 -43.24 -4.00 13.44
N LEU A 10 -43.15 -2.90 14.18
CA LEU A 10 -42.32 -1.75 13.79
C LEU A 10 -40.95 -1.67 14.48
N VAL A 11 -40.68 -2.48 15.51
CA VAL A 11 -39.39 -2.42 16.25
C VAL A 11 -38.30 -3.29 15.61
N LEU A 12 -38.67 -4.28 14.78
CA LEU A 12 -37.70 -5.20 14.17
C LEU A 12 -36.92 -4.59 12.99
N ALA A 13 -37.43 -3.54 12.33
CA ALA A 13 -36.78 -2.97 11.15
C ALA A 13 -35.53 -2.12 11.49
N SER A 14 -35.49 -1.53 12.69
CA SER A 14 -34.36 -0.70 13.14
C SER A 14 -33.20 -1.52 13.73
N ALA A 15 -33.47 -2.74 14.18
CA ALA A 15 -32.46 -3.61 14.81
C ALA A 15 -31.52 -4.27 13.77
N ILE A 16 -31.96 -4.42 12.52
CA ILE A 16 -31.18 -5.07 11.46
C ILE A 16 -30.20 -4.07 10.80
N ALA A 17 -30.54 -2.79 10.74
CA ALA A 17 -29.66 -1.77 10.16
C ALA A 17 -28.42 -1.43 11.02
N ALA A 18 -28.43 -1.78 12.31
CA ALA A 18 -27.33 -1.49 13.23
C ALA A 18 -26.28 -2.61 13.30
N LEU A 19 -26.52 -3.80 12.74
CA LEU A 19 -25.62 -4.95 12.88
C LEU A 19 -24.65 -5.14 11.70
N CYS A 20 -24.75 -4.31 10.66
CA CYS A 20 -23.84 -4.34 9.51
C CYS A 20 -22.76 -3.25 9.55
N ALA A 21 -22.35 -2.82 10.74
CA ALA A 21 -20.99 -2.28 10.92
C ALA A 21 -20.01 -3.45 10.85
N ALA A 22 -19.98 -4.14 9.71
CA ALA A 22 -18.89 -5.02 9.37
C ALA A 22 -17.64 -4.14 9.44
N THR A 23 -16.76 -4.43 10.39
CA THR A 23 -15.43 -3.85 10.47
C THR A 23 -14.73 -4.22 9.18
N SER A 24 -14.84 -3.35 8.18
CA SER A 24 -14.01 -3.43 6.99
C SER A 24 -12.58 -3.41 7.51
N ALA A 25 -11.82 -4.48 7.29
CA ALA A 25 -10.38 -4.43 7.35
C ALA A 25 -9.91 -3.59 6.17
N ALA A 26 -10.22 -2.29 6.21
CA ALA A 26 -9.48 -1.31 5.44
C ALA A 26 -8.03 -1.41 5.90
N GLN A 27 -7.10 -1.31 4.96
CA GLN A 27 -5.68 -1.46 5.25
C GLN A 27 -5.28 -0.50 6.37
N VAL A 28 -4.94 -1.06 7.54
CA VAL A 28 -4.68 -0.27 8.74
C VAL A 28 -3.30 0.36 8.59
N SER A 29 -3.25 1.69 8.58
CA SER A 29 -2.02 2.45 8.81
C SER A 29 -1.89 2.70 10.32
N TYR A 30 -0.66 2.55 10.83
CA TYR A 30 -0.33 2.75 12.24
C TYR A 30 0.21 4.15 12.55
N GLY A 31 0.00 5.12 11.63
CA GLY A 31 0.44 6.50 11.79
C GLY A 31 1.96 6.69 11.59
N GLY A 32 2.51 7.79 12.09
CA GLY A 32 3.93 8.14 11.91
C GLY A 32 4.21 8.96 10.66
N THR A 33 5.49 9.24 10.41
CA THR A 33 5.96 10.01 9.25
C THR A 33 7.23 9.36 8.67
N PRO A 34 7.41 9.38 7.34
CA PRO A 34 8.55 8.74 6.69
C PRO A 34 9.87 9.36 7.18
N PRO A 35 10.93 8.56 7.37
CA PRO A 35 12.24 9.05 7.80
C PRO A 35 12.76 10.30 7.07
N SER A 36 12.51 10.44 5.78
CA SER A 36 12.88 11.62 4.97
C SER A 36 12.30 12.95 5.46
N THR A 37 11.32 12.93 6.37
CA THR A 37 10.71 14.14 6.96
C THR A 37 11.43 14.63 8.21
N TRP A 38 12.24 13.80 8.85
CA TRP A 38 12.90 14.11 10.12
C TRP A 38 14.40 13.73 10.16
N ALA A 39 14.87 12.89 9.25
CA ALA A 39 16.27 12.56 9.06
C ALA A 39 16.85 13.26 7.83
N ASP A 40 18.12 13.67 7.93
CA ASP A 40 18.87 14.24 6.82
C ASP A 40 19.54 13.13 6.00
N LEU A 41 18.76 12.53 5.08
CA LEU A 41 19.18 11.35 4.32
C LEU A 41 20.07 11.73 3.13
N GLN A 42 21.34 11.31 3.17
CA GLN A 42 22.36 11.64 2.18
C GLN A 42 22.43 10.66 1.01
N ALA A 43 21.96 9.42 1.19
CA ALA A 43 22.02 8.43 0.13
C ALA A 43 21.17 8.91 -1.07
N PRO A 44 21.67 8.78 -2.31
CA PRO A 44 20.89 9.16 -3.47
C PRO A 44 19.69 8.23 -3.62
N LEU A 45 18.52 8.81 -3.93
CA LEU A 45 17.33 8.04 -4.20
C LEU A 45 17.52 7.21 -5.47
N THR A 46 17.44 5.89 -5.34
CA THR A 46 17.49 4.98 -6.49
C THR A 46 16.13 4.98 -7.18
N VAL A 47 16.09 5.42 -8.44
CA VAL A 47 14.87 5.40 -9.26
C VAL A 47 14.90 4.18 -10.17
N LEU A 48 13.88 3.35 -10.06
CA LEU A 48 13.64 2.23 -10.95
C LEU A 48 12.53 2.59 -11.92
N GLU A 49 12.88 2.56 -13.20
CA GLU A 49 11.96 2.82 -14.30
C GLU A 49 11.11 1.59 -14.58
N VAL A 50 9.81 1.75 -14.41
CA VAL A 50 8.77 0.81 -14.81
C VAL A 50 8.34 1.17 -16.24
N PRO A 51 8.05 0.20 -17.12
CA PRO A 51 7.62 0.46 -18.49
C PRO A 51 6.51 1.50 -18.60
N HIS A 52 6.65 2.42 -19.55
CA HIS A 52 5.66 3.45 -19.85
C HIS A 52 4.28 2.85 -20.12
N VAL A 53 3.25 3.48 -19.56
CA VAL A 53 1.85 3.09 -19.76
C VAL A 53 1.17 4.07 -20.71
N ASP A 54 0.78 3.59 -21.90
CA ASP A 54 -0.04 4.37 -22.83
C ASP A 54 -1.53 4.29 -22.44
N VAL A 55 -1.98 5.25 -21.65
CA VAL A 55 -3.37 5.35 -21.19
C VAL A 55 -4.36 5.42 -22.36
N GLY A 56 -4.00 6.09 -23.47
CA GLY A 56 -4.86 6.21 -24.64
C GLY A 56 -5.11 4.85 -25.29
N ALA A 57 -4.05 4.07 -25.49
CA ALA A 57 -4.14 2.70 -25.98
C ALA A 57 -4.94 1.80 -25.02
N GLN A 58 -4.73 1.93 -23.71
CA GLN A 58 -5.49 1.16 -22.71
C GLN A 58 -6.99 1.51 -22.71
N LEU A 59 -7.36 2.78 -22.93
CA LEU A 59 -8.76 3.21 -23.04
C LEU A 59 -9.40 2.76 -24.35
N ALA A 60 -8.68 2.78 -25.47
CA ALA A 60 -9.17 2.27 -26.74
C ALA A 60 -9.46 0.77 -26.67
N GLN A 61 -8.56 -0.02 -26.08
CA GLN A 61 -8.76 -1.46 -25.88
C GLN A 61 -9.99 -1.79 -25.03
N ARG A 62 -10.38 -0.90 -24.09
CA ARG A 62 -11.62 -1.06 -23.32
C ARG A 62 -12.88 -0.91 -24.14
N GLN A 63 -12.90 -0.04 -25.15
CA GLN A 63 -14.09 0.21 -25.96
C GLN A 63 -14.50 -1.03 -26.77
N GLU A 64 -13.57 -1.94 -27.02
CA GLU A 64 -13.79 -3.20 -27.73
C GLU A 64 -14.31 -4.34 -26.82
N ARG A 65 -14.40 -4.11 -25.50
CA ARG A 65 -14.77 -5.16 -24.53
C ARG A 65 -16.27 -5.36 -24.43
N ARG A 66 -16.69 -6.60 -24.17
CA ARG A 66 -18.10 -6.97 -24.11
C ARG A 66 -18.71 -6.64 -22.73
N PRO A 67 -20.02 -6.32 -22.68
CA PRO A 67 -20.73 -6.21 -21.41
C PRO A 67 -20.60 -7.50 -20.58
N GLY A 68 -20.23 -7.36 -19.31
CA GLY A 68 -20.06 -8.49 -18.38
C GLY A 68 -18.60 -8.93 -18.15
N GLU A 69 -17.64 -8.38 -18.89
CA GLU A 69 -16.22 -8.59 -18.57
C GLU A 69 -15.80 -7.79 -17.32
N PRO A 70 -14.88 -8.32 -16.47
CA PRO A 70 -14.41 -7.62 -15.28
C PRO A 70 -13.86 -6.24 -15.59
N PHE A 71 -14.07 -5.28 -14.70
CA PHE A 71 -13.47 -3.95 -14.82
C PHE A 71 -11.95 -4.09 -14.89
N TYR A 72 -11.38 -3.64 -15.99
CA TYR A 72 -9.95 -3.38 -16.08
C TYR A 72 -9.69 -2.12 -15.23
N TYR A 73 -8.60 -1.99 -14.48
CA TYR A 73 -8.32 -0.77 -13.70
C TYR A 73 -6.83 -0.42 -13.63
N GLY A 74 -5.98 -1.20 -14.30
CA GLY A 74 -4.54 -0.94 -14.38
C GLY A 74 -3.85 -1.96 -15.28
N VAL A 75 -2.57 -1.71 -15.54
CA VAL A 75 -1.65 -2.64 -16.20
C VAL A 75 -0.80 -3.28 -15.11
N VAL A 76 -0.77 -4.60 -15.05
CA VAL A 76 0.16 -5.32 -14.17
C VAL A 76 1.48 -5.46 -14.92
N VAL A 77 2.55 -4.93 -14.33
CA VAL A 77 3.91 -5.07 -14.84
C VAL A 77 4.66 -5.98 -13.87
N PRO A 78 5.28 -7.08 -14.34
CA PRO A 78 6.15 -7.88 -13.51
C PRO A 78 7.39 -7.07 -13.11
N LEU A 79 7.77 -7.15 -11.84
CA LEU A 79 8.93 -6.49 -11.27
C LEU A 79 9.65 -7.50 -10.39
N ALA A 80 10.97 -7.56 -10.49
CA ALA A 80 11.79 -8.40 -9.63
C ALA A 80 12.74 -7.50 -8.84
N LEU A 81 12.28 -7.03 -7.68
CA LEU A 81 13.02 -6.10 -6.83
C LEU A 81 13.07 -6.65 -5.40
N SER A 82 14.27 -6.80 -4.86
CA SER A 82 14.49 -7.06 -3.43
C SER A 82 15.24 -5.90 -2.78
N ALA A 83 14.85 -5.51 -1.57
CA ALA A 83 15.55 -4.46 -0.82
C ALA A 83 17.00 -4.84 -0.51
N GLU A 84 17.34 -6.12 -0.48
CA GLU A 84 18.71 -6.61 -0.31
C GLU A 84 19.62 -6.20 -1.48
N GLN A 85 19.10 -6.19 -2.71
CA GLN A 85 19.89 -6.00 -3.93
C GLN A 85 19.62 -4.65 -4.62
N HIS A 86 18.50 -4.00 -4.30
CA HIS A 86 18.01 -2.81 -4.98
C HIS A 86 17.63 -1.73 -3.96
N GLY A 87 17.56 -0.49 -4.44
CA GLY A 87 17.34 0.67 -3.59
C GLY A 87 18.61 1.11 -2.88
N ALA A 88 18.45 2.07 -1.97
CA ALA A 88 19.53 2.63 -1.18
C ALA A 88 19.26 2.43 0.31
N TRP A 89 20.15 1.69 0.97
CA TRP A 89 20.22 1.63 2.43
C TRP A 89 21.13 2.74 2.97
N GLU A 90 20.71 3.35 4.06
CA GLU A 90 21.43 4.38 4.77
C GLU A 90 21.35 4.12 6.27
N MET A 91 22.50 4.17 6.95
CA MET A 91 22.55 4.04 8.41
C MET A 91 22.55 5.43 9.04
N LEU A 92 21.59 5.68 9.94
CA LEU A 92 21.45 6.93 10.66
C LEU A 92 22.40 7.01 11.87
N PRO A 93 22.65 8.23 12.40
CA PRO A 93 23.28 8.39 13.71
C PRO A 93 22.46 7.68 14.79
N GLY A 94 23.01 6.63 15.39
CA GLY A 94 22.30 5.78 16.36
C GLY A 94 22.22 4.31 15.94
N GLY A 95 22.46 4.01 14.67
CA GLY A 95 22.48 2.65 14.14
C GLY A 95 21.19 2.19 13.48
N ASP A 96 20.13 3.02 13.49
CA ASP A 96 18.92 2.76 12.73
C ASP A 96 19.23 2.73 11.23
N LEU A 97 18.48 1.94 10.47
CA LEU A 97 18.62 1.84 9.02
C LEU A 97 17.38 2.42 8.33
N VAL A 98 17.62 3.09 7.21
CA VAL A 98 16.59 3.56 6.30
C VAL A 98 16.85 3.01 4.92
N TRP A 99 15.87 2.36 4.32
CA TRP A 99 15.90 1.92 2.93
C TRP A 99 14.96 2.76 2.08
N ARG A 100 15.40 3.17 0.89
CA ARG A 100 14.58 3.92 -0.07
C ARG A 100 14.71 3.42 -1.49
N VAL A 101 13.59 3.40 -2.20
CA VAL A 101 13.53 3.21 -3.65
C VAL A 101 12.37 4.00 -4.24
N ALA A 102 12.56 4.59 -5.42
CA ALA A 102 11.49 5.19 -6.20
C ALA A 102 11.10 4.28 -7.35
N LEU A 103 9.79 4.13 -7.58
CA LEU A 103 9.23 3.51 -8.77
C LEU A 103 8.63 4.61 -9.63
N HIS A 104 9.13 4.75 -10.85
CA HIS A 104 8.65 5.73 -11.82
C HIS A 104 8.09 5.00 -13.03
N SER A 105 6.83 5.22 -13.35
CA SER A 105 6.11 4.61 -14.46
C SER A 105 5.49 5.69 -15.32
N PRO A 106 6.23 6.22 -16.32
CA PRO A 106 5.78 7.32 -17.15
C PRO A 106 4.37 7.11 -17.71
N GLY A 107 3.49 8.10 -17.54
CA GLY A 107 2.12 8.07 -18.04
C GLY A 107 1.10 7.37 -17.14
N ALA A 108 1.53 6.76 -16.01
CA ALA A 108 0.59 6.19 -15.05
C ALA A 108 -0.22 7.28 -14.33
N LEU A 109 -1.51 7.00 -14.08
CA LEU A 109 -2.39 7.91 -13.32
C LEU A 109 -2.25 7.71 -11.80
N SER A 110 -1.94 6.48 -11.40
CA SER A 110 -1.70 6.07 -10.03
C SER A 110 -0.84 4.81 -10.02
N LEU A 111 -0.11 4.59 -8.94
CA LEU A 111 0.72 3.41 -8.74
C LEU A 111 0.37 2.70 -7.44
N SER A 112 0.40 1.38 -7.50
CA SER A 112 0.38 0.47 -6.35
C SER A 112 1.41 -0.63 -6.62
N ALA A 113 1.97 -1.20 -5.57
CA ALA A 113 2.82 -2.37 -5.69
C ALA A 113 2.38 -3.47 -4.72
N VAL A 114 2.77 -4.69 -5.05
CA VAL A 114 2.60 -5.87 -4.22
C VAL A 114 3.99 -6.35 -3.81
N PHE A 115 4.17 -6.53 -2.51
CA PHE A 115 5.27 -7.28 -1.94
C PHE A 115 4.90 -8.76 -1.95
N SER A 116 5.68 -9.59 -2.65
CA SER A 116 5.59 -11.05 -2.55
C SER A 116 6.20 -11.57 -1.25
N ALA A 117 7.08 -10.76 -0.64
CA ALA A 117 7.54 -10.96 0.73
C ALA A 117 7.59 -9.64 1.48
N PHE A 118 6.84 -9.56 2.57
CA PHE A 118 6.80 -8.43 3.48
C PHE A 118 7.04 -8.93 4.91
N GLU A 119 8.31 -9.14 5.23
CA GLU A 119 8.76 -9.59 6.55
C GLU A 119 9.55 -8.45 7.20
N VAL A 120 8.95 -7.77 8.16
CA VAL A 120 9.59 -6.66 8.89
C VAL A 120 9.69 -6.99 10.38
N PRO A 121 10.81 -6.68 11.06
CA PRO A 121 10.93 -6.82 12.50
C PRO A 121 9.96 -5.91 13.26
N PRO A 122 9.60 -6.24 14.51
CA PRO A 122 8.92 -5.32 15.41
C PRO A 122 9.65 -3.97 15.47
N GLY A 123 8.88 -2.88 15.36
CA GLY A 123 9.42 -1.51 15.30
C GLY A 123 9.80 -1.05 13.89
N GLY A 124 9.90 -1.96 12.93
CA GLY A 124 10.07 -1.63 11.51
C GLY A 124 8.82 -0.96 10.93
N GLN A 125 9.00 0.05 10.09
CA GLN A 125 7.90 0.84 9.53
C GLN A 125 8.12 1.15 8.05
N LEU A 126 7.16 0.75 7.21
CA LEU A 126 7.16 1.08 5.78
C LEU A 126 6.18 2.22 5.46
N PHE A 127 6.63 3.15 4.65
CA PHE A 127 5.87 4.28 4.14
C PHE A 127 5.92 4.32 2.62
N VAL A 128 4.87 4.85 2.00
CA VAL A 128 4.83 5.10 0.55
C VAL A 128 4.30 6.50 0.29
N HIS A 129 5.00 7.32 -0.48
CA HIS A 129 4.54 8.67 -0.79
C HIS A 129 4.82 9.04 -2.24
N GLY A 130 4.07 10.00 -2.79
CA GLY A 130 4.34 10.53 -4.12
C GLY A 130 5.55 11.47 -4.10
N ARG A 131 6.06 11.86 -5.29
CA ARG A 131 7.19 12.80 -5.41
C ARG A 131 6.96 14.14 -4.69
N SER A 132 5.73 14.64 -4.67
CA SER A 132 5.38 15.89 -4.00
C SER A 132 5.21 15.75 -2.47
N GLY A 133 5.16 14.53 -1.94
CA GLY A 133 4.89 14.25 -0.52
C GLY A 133 3.49 14.63 -0.04
N ALA A 134 2.59 15.07 -0.95
CA ALA A 134 1.27 15.59 -0.56
C ALA A 134 0.34 14.53 0.06
N ARG A 135 0.55 13.26 -0.28
CA ARG A 135 -0.11 12.12 0.34
C ARG A 135 0.94 11.05 0.65
N THR A 136 0.90 10.58 1.88
CA THR A 136 1.75 9.52 2.40
C THR A 136 0.87 8.40 2.94
N LEU A 137 1.26 7.18 2.64
CA LEU A 137 0.70 5.93 3.11
C LEU A 137 1.62 5.32 4.16
N GLY A 138 1.06 4.46 5.01
CA GLY A 138 1.75 3.88 6.16
C GLY A 138 1.62 4.71 7.43
N ALA A 139 2.29 4.37 8.54
CA ALA A 139 3.22 3.24 8.66
C ALA A 139 2.52 1.89 8.47
N TYR A 140 3.16 1.02 7.68
CA TYR A 140 2.84 -0.39 7.60
C TYR A 140 3.90 -1.19 8.36
N ILE A 141 3.44 -2.11 9.19
CA ILE A 141 4.24 -2.91 10.13
C ILE A 141 3.97 -4.40 9.89
N ASP A 142 4.62 -5.29 10.64
CA ASP A 142 4.48 -6.74 10.51
C ASP A 142 3.02 -7.23 10.49
N ALA A 143 2.14 -6.58 11.27
CA ALA A 143 0.71 -6.88 11.33
C ALA A 143 -0.05 -6.62 10.01
N ASN A 144 0.55 -5.93 9.05
CA ASN A 144 -0.02 -5.70 7.73
C ASN A 144 0.21 -6.85 6.74
N ALA A 145 1.13 -7.77 7.04
CA ALA A 145 1.36 -8.92 6.18
C ALA A 145 0.11 -9.82 6.10
N ASN A 146 -0.21 -10.27 4.90
CA ASN A 146 -1.21 -11.30 4.67
C ASN A 146 -0.71 -12.65 5.23
N SER A 147 -1.62 -13.62 5.36
CA SER A 147 -1.28 -14.95 5.87
C SER A 147 -0.24 -15.71 5.04
N ASP A 148 -0.06 -15.33 3.77
CA ASP A 148 0.95 -15.87 2.86
C ASP A 148 2.26 -15.07 2.86
N GLY A 149 2.37 -14.04 3.70
CA GLY A 149 3.55 -13.15 3.77
C GLY A 149 3.57 -12.04 2.72
N SER A 150 2.56 -11.96 1.86
CA SER A 150 2.42 -10.86 0.90
C SER A 150 1.87 -9.59 1.53
N PHE A 151 2.05 -8.46 0.87
CA PHE A 151 1.43 -7.20 1.28
C PHE A 151 1.23 -6.30 0.07
N ALA A 152 0.11 -5.59 -0.01
CA ALA A 152 -0.15 -4.60 -1.04
C ALA A 152 -0.67 -3.32 -0.41
N PHE A 153 -0.36 -2.17 -1.01
CA PHE A 153 -0.89 -0.87 -0.59
C PHE A 153 -1.84 -0.27 -1.61
N GLU A 154 -2.73 0.59 -1.14
CA GLU A 154 -3.72 1.21 -2.02
C GLU A 154 -3.05 2.10 -3.09
N PRO A 155 -3.67 2.27 -4.28
CA PRO A 155 -3.13 3.15 -5.30
C PRO A 155 -2.88 4.57 -4.80
N LEU A 156 -1.69 5.07 -5.09
CA LEU A 156 -1.27 6.43 -4.83
C LEU A 156 -1.22 7.20 -6.16
N ALA A 157 -1.82 8.38 -6.18
CA ALA A 157 -1.93 9.18 -7.40
C ALA A 157 -0.56 9.68 -7.89
N GLY A 158 -0.37 9.70 -9.21
CA GLY A 158 0.87 10.08 -9.87
C GLY A 158 1.55 8.92 -10.58
N ASP A 159 2.58 9.25 -11.35
CA ASP A 159 3.44 8.34 -12.10
C ASP A 159 4.75 8.01 -11.39
N GLU A 160 4.95 8.53 -10.18
CA GLU A 160 6.14 8.28 -9.37
C GLU A 160 5.75 8.12 -7.89
N ILE A 161 6.22 7.03 -7.27
CA ILE A 161 6.11 6.79 -5.83
C ILE A 161 7.48 6.49 -5.25
N VAL A 162 7.69 6.90 -4.00
CA VAL A 162 8.84 6.55 -3.18
C VAL A 162 8.37 5.61 -2.09
N ILE A 163 9.07 4.49 -1.96
CA ILE A 163 8.89 3.51 -0.90
C ILE A 163 10.06 3.69 0.05
N GLU A 164 9.75 3.85 1.32
CA GLU A 164 10.72 4.10 2.37
C GLU A 164 10.46 3.18 3.56
N TYR A 165 11.51 2.52 4.04
CA TYR A 165 11.43 1.61 5.16
C TYR A 165 12.41 2.02 6.25
N PHE A 166 11.93 2.08 7.48
CA PHE A 166 12.71 2.29 8.69
C PHE A 166 12.91 0.96 9.43
N GLU A 167 14.14 0.68 9.82
CA GLU A 167 14.51 -0.44 10.68
C GLU A 167 15.25 0.08 11.93
N PRO A 168 14.77 -0.24 13.13
CA PRO A 168 15.44 0.21 14.36
C PRO A 168 16.78 -0.51 14.55
N ALA A 169 17.74 0.15 15.18
CA ALA A 169 19.08 -0.38 15.42
C ALA A 169 19.09 -1.70 16.23
N ASP A 170 18.06 -1.92 17.05
CA ASP A 170 17.87 -3.11 17.88
C ASP A 170 16.89 -4.12 17.25
N ALA A 171 16.64 -4.02 15.94
CA ALA A 171 15.81 -4.96 15.20
C ALA A 171 16.25 -6.42 15.42
N ALA A 172 15.28 -7.29 15.70
CA ALA A 172 15.52 -8.71 15.94
C ALA A 172 16.05 -9.46 14.71
N PHE A 173 15.80 -8.93 13.50
CA PHE A 173 16.28 -9.43 12.22
C PHE A 173 16.20 -8.32 11.17
N HIS A 174 17.00 -8.41 10.10
CA HIS A 174 16.89 -7.52 8.95
C HIS A 174 15.66 -7.83 8.12
N ALA A 175 14.92 -6.80 7.71
CA ALA A 175 13.71 -6.95 6.92
C ALA A 175 13.97 -7.65 5.58
N ARG A 176 13.00 -8.49 5.19
CA ARG A 176 12.94 -9.11 3.87
C ARG A 176 11.76 -8.52 3.11
N LEU A 177 12.09 -7.60 2.20
CA LEU A 177 11.14 -6.89 1.34
C LEU A 177 11.41 -7.26 -0.11
N VAL A 178 10.44 -7.90 -0.76
CA VAL A 178 10.50 -8.28 -2.18
C VAL A 178 9.24 -7.80 -2.88
N LEU A 179 9.39 -6.93 -3.89
CA LEU A 179 8.31 -6.43 -4.72
C LEU A 179 8.17 -7.25 -6.01
N GLY A 180 6.92 -7.55 -6.34
CA GLY A 180 6.52 -8.34 -7.51
C GLY A 180 6.79 -9.84 -7.36
N GLU A 181 6.33 -10.61 -8.35
CA GLU A 181 6.57 -12.04 -8.52
C GLU A 181 7.46 -12.31 -9.75
#